data_AF-A0A5C0SKS4-F1
#
_entry.id   AF-A0A5C0SKS4-F1
#
_cell.length_a   1.000
_cell.length_b   1.000
_cell.length_c   1.000
_cell.angle_alpha   90.00
_cell.angle_beta   90.00
_cell.angle_gamma   90.00
#
_symmetry.space_group_name_H-M   'P 1'
#
loop_
_entity.id
_entity.type
_entity.pdbx_description
1 polymer ?
#
loop_
_entity_poly.entity_id
_entity_poly.type
_entity_poly.pdbx_seq_one_letter_code
_entity_poly.pdbx_strand_id
1 'polypeptide(L)'
;MAVSLKNEKNYGLIGSVLVLAGGFLGIIPYIGTFMGAISLVGQVLILLALKGIGDKLGDDRPFRYYLYSVIAGIAGLILAAVLVIIGALSIPSFVENGDSVSLVGISLLGTGLLVLLAAAIVGIYFTIRAWRATYELTGVEEFDKTATWLMWGAILAIVVIGLVLLLVAAVYQILAFANLPEELERSNESGTLVIS
;
A
#
# COMPACT_ATOMS: atom_id res chain seq x y z
N MET A 1 31.81 -0.85 -6.12
CA MET A 1 31.19 -0.96 -7.46
C MET A 1 29.91 -0.14 -7.43
N ALA A 2 29.77 0.84 -8.33
CA ALA A 2 28.54 1.60 -8.48
C ALA A 2 27.44 0.69 -9.08
N VAL A 3 26.26 0.72 -8.48
CA VAL A 3 25.10 -0.07 -8.90
C VAL A 3 24.02 0.86 -9.41
N SER A 4 23.65 0.71 -10.68
CA SER A 4 22.63 1.56 -11.30
C SER A 4 21.23 1.22 -10.78
N LEU A 5 20.46 2.23 -10.35
CA LEU A 5 19.07 2.16 -9.88
C LEU A 5 18.07 2.89 -10.77
N LYS A 6 18.49 3.31 -11.97
CA LYS A 6 17.68 4.13 -12.88
C LYS A 6 16.33 3.50 -13.25
N ASN A 7 16.30 2.20 -13.49
CA ASN A 7 15.06 1.51 -13.84
C ASN A 7 14.11 1.41 -12.66
N GLU A 8 14.65 1.14 -11.46
CA GLU A 8 13.90 1.04 -10.22
C GLU A 8 13.28 2.37 -9.83
N LYS A 9 14.05 3.46 -10.00
CA LYS A 9 13.55 4.84 -9.90
C LYS A 9 12.36 5.08 -10.81
N ASN A 10 12.49 4.75 -12.10
CA ASN A 10 11.43 4.97 -13.09
C ASN A 10 10.17 4.14 -12.79
N TYR A 11 10.32 2.85 -12.48
CA TYR A 11 9.20 1.99 -12.10
C TYR A 11 8.53 2.46 -10.82
N GLY A 12 9.31 2.87 -9.81
CA GLY A 12 8.79 3.39 -8.55
C GLY A 12 8.03 4.71 -8.73
N LEU A 13 8.54 5.62 -9.56
CA LEU A 13 7.87 6.87 -9.90
C LEU A 13 6.55 6.64 -10.63
N ILE A 14 6.58 5.91 -11.75
CA ILE A 14 5.38 5.61 -12.54
C ILE A 14 4.37 4.86 -11.68
N GLY A 15 4.83 3.88 -10.91
CA GLY A 15 4.00 3.11 -9.99
C GLY A 15 3.33 3.98 -8.92
N SER A 16 4.08 4.87 -8.28
CA SER A 16 3.57 5.77 -7.23
C SER A 16 2.53 6.74 -7.77
N VAL A 17 2.74 7.30 -8.97
CA VAL A 17 1.77 8.18 -9.62
C VAL A 17 0.50 7.41 -9.98
N LEU A 18 0.62 6.19 -10.53
CA LEU A 18 -0.53 5.35 -10.86
C LEU A 18 -1.33 4.94 -9.62
N VAL A 19 -0.66 4.60 -8.52
CA VAL A 19 -1.33 4.27 -7.24
C VAL A 19 -2.04 5.50 -6.68
N LEU A 20 -1.42 6.68 -6.69
CA LEU A 20 -2.05 7.90 -6.21
C LEU A 20 -3.27 8.28 -7.06
N ALA A 21 -3.11 8.29 -8.39
CA ALA A 21 -4.21 8.58 -9.31
C ALA A 21 -5.34 7.56 -9.16
N GLY A 22 -5.02 6.26 -9.18
CA GLY A 22 -5.97 5.16 -9.04
C GLY A 22 -6.69 5.11 -7.70
N GLY A 23 -5.96 5.31 -6.60
CA GLY A 23 -6.48 5.20 -5.24
C GLY A 23 -7.32 6.40 -4.81
N PHE A 24 -6.84 7.62 -5.05
CA PHE A 24 -7.50 8.83 -4.52
C PHE A 24 -8.73 9.23 -5.34
N LEU A 25 -8.68 9.07 -6.67
CA LEU A 25 -9.82 9.35 -7.55
C LEU A 25 -10.84 8.19 -7.57
N GLY A 26 -10.46 7.00 -7.11
CA GLY A 26 -11.34 5.84 -6.98
C GLY A 26 -12.42 5.97 -5.90
N ILE A 27 -12.31 6.98 -5.02
CA ILE A 27 -13.32 7.33 -4.00
C ILE A 27 -14.59 7.92 -4.63
N ILE A 28 -14.52 8.38 -5.89
CA ILE A 28 -15.66 8.95 -6.63
C ILE A 28 -16.56 7.80 -7.13
N PRO A 29 -17.86 7.76 -6.74
CA PRO A 29 -18.82 6.77 -7.24
C PRO A 29 -18.85 6.76 -8.78
N TYR A 30 -19.07 5.59 -9.38
CA TYR A 30 -19.07 5.30 -10.84
C TYR A 30 -17.68 5.21 -11.52
N ILE A 31 -16.62 5.78 -10.94
CA ILE A 31 -15.25 5.72 -11.50
C ILE A 31 -14.40 4.62 -10.81
N GLY A 32 -14.75 4.24 -9.58
CA GLY A 32 -13.94 3.40 -8.69
C GLY A 32 -13.51 2.02 -9.21
N THR A 33 -14.34 1.30 -9.96
CA THR A 33 -13.99 -0.07 -10.40
C THR A 33 -12.85 -0.11 -11.41
N PHE A 34 -12.82 0.84 -12.35
CA PHE A 34 -11.74 0.96 -13.35
C PHE A 34 -10.44 1.46 -12.71
N MET A 35 -10.54 2.35 -11.72
CA MET A 35 -9.39 2.92 -11.04
C MET A 35 -8.72 1.97 -10.05
N GLY A 36 -9.46 0.99 -9.52
CA GLY A 36 -8.91 -0.12 -8.75
C GLY A 36 -7.87 -0.94 -9.54
N ALA A 37 -8.14 -1.21 -10.83
CA ALA A 37 -7.21 -1.95 -11.70
C ALA A 37 -5.94 -1.13 -12.03
N ILE A 38 -6.06 0.18 -12.22
CA ILE A 38 -4.91 1.08 -12.42
C ILE A 38 -4.01 1.06 -11.17
N SER A 39 -4.61 1.02 -9.97
CA SER A 39 -3.85 0.90 -8.73
C SER A 39 -3.05 -0.41 -8.65
N LEU A 40 -3.57 -1.52 -9.20
CA LEU A 40 -2.85 -2.81 -9.22
C LEU A 40 -1.61 -2.74 -10.11
N VAL A 41 -1.73 -2.16 -11.31
CA VAL A 41 -0.55 -1.96 -12.20
C VAL A 41 0.49 -1.10 -11.48
N GLY A 42 0.06 -0.02 -10.82
CA GLY A 42 0.94 0.83 -10.02
C GLY A 42 1.66 0.08 -8.89
N GLN A 43 0.93 -0.75 -8.14
CA GLN A 43 1.50 -1.60 -7.08
C GLN A 43 2.50 -2.62 -7.65
N VAL A 44 2.23 -3.21 -8.82
CA VAL A 44 3.16 -4.12 -9.49
C VAL A 44 4.45 -3.41 -9.88
N LEU A 45 4.38 -2.18 -10.40
CA LEU A 45 5.57 -1.39 -10.73
C LEU A 45 6.39 -1.04 -9.47
N ILE A 46 5.73 -0.70 -8.36
CA ILE A 46 6.40 -0.50 -7.07
C ILE A 46 7.06 -1.81 -6.61
N LEU A 47 6.40 -2.95 -6.72
CA LEU A 47 6.99 -4.25 -6.42
C LEU A 47 8.24 -4.53 -7.27
N LEU A 48 8.20 -4.24 -8.57
CA LEU A 48 9.36 -4.38 -9.46
C LEU A 48 10.50 -3.44 -9.06
N ALA A 49 10.18 -2.20 -8.68
CA ALA A 49 11.18 -1.25 -8.17
C ALA A 49 11.84 -1.74 -6.88
N LEU A 50 11.04 -2.13 -5.88
CA LEU A 50 11.54 -2.62 -4.60
C LEU A 50 12.31 -3.94 -4.75
N LYS A 51 11.87 -4.82 -5.66
CA LYS A 51 12.60 -6.04 -5.99
C LYS A 51 13.95 -5.72 -6.61
N GLY A 52 13.98 -4.82 -7.61
CA GLY A 52 15.23 -4.41 -8.25
C GLY A 52 16.20 -3.77 -7.25
N ILE A 53 15.72 -2.92 -6.35
CA ILE A 53 16.52 -2.32 -5.26
C ILE A 53 17.09 -3.43 -4.37
N GLY A 54 16.25 -4.37 -3.93
CA GLY A 54 16.69 -5.45 -3.05
C GLY A 54 17.70 -6.40 -3.70
N ASP A 55 17.46 -6.80 -4.95
CA ASP A 55 18.38 -7.66 -5.72
C ASP A 55 19.75 -6.94 -5.92
N LYS A 56 19.72 -5.62 -6.14
CA LYS A 56 20.90 -4.78 -6.38
C LYS A 56 21.66 -4.37 -5.13
N LEU A 57 21.00 -4.30 -3.98
CA LEU A 57 21.62 -3.91 -2.71
C LEU A 57 21.81 -5.10 -1.74
N GLY A 58 21.34 -6.29 -2.12
CA GLY A 58 21.56 -7.54 -1.37
C GLY A 58 20.60 -7.74 -0.20
N ASP A 59 19.45 -7.06 -0.18
CA ASP A 59 18.48 -7.14 0.90
C ASP A 59 17.04 -7.04 0.36
N ASP A 60 16.31 -8.16 0.45
CA ASP A 60 14.98 -8.32 -0.12
C ASP A 60 13.83 -7.85 0.79
N ARG A 61 14.15 -7.31 1.99
CA ARG A 61 13.16 -6.85 2.98
C ARG A 61 12.15 -5.86 2.39
N PRO A 62 12.53 -4.82 1.63
CA PRO A 62 11.57 -3.87 1.06
C PRO A 62 10.52 -4.55 0.18
N PHE A 63 10.98 -5.41 -0.73
CA PHE A 63 10.12 -6.17 -1.64
C PHE A 63 9.19 -7.11 -0.88
N ARG A 64 9.73 -7.92 0.03
CA ARG A 64 8.95 -8.90 0.78
C ARG A 64 7.88 -8.26 1.64
N TYR A 65 8.21 -7.19 2.36
CA TYR A 65 7.23 -6.48 3.16
C TYR A 65 6.14 -5.86 2.30
N TYR A 66 6.49 -5.20 1.19
CA TYR A 66 5.47 -4.62 0.31
C TYR A 66 4.60 -5.71 -0.35
N LEU A 67 5.19 -6.85 -0.73
CA LEU A 67 4.45 -8.00 -1.26
C LEU A 67 3.45 -8.56 -0.24
N TYR A 68 3.85 -8.70 1.04
CA TYR A 68 2.92 -9.12 2.09
C TYR A 68 1.79 -8.13 2.31
N SER A 69 2.03 -6.84 2.15
CA SER A 69 0.97 -5.82 2.16
C SER A 69 -0.03 -6.03 1.03
N VAL A 70 0.46 -6.18 -0.21
CA VAL A 70 -0.40 -6.39 -1.40
C VAL A 70 -1.22 -7.67 -1.26
N ILE A 71 -0.58 -8.77 -0.83
CA ILE A 71 -1.26 -10.06 -0.61
C ILE A 71 -2.32 -9.92 0.49
N ALA A 72 -2.02 -9.26 1.61
CA ALA A 72 -2.99 -9.04 2.68
C ALA A 72 -4.21 -8.24 2.19
N GLY A 73 -3.98 -7.19 1.39
CA GLY A 73 -5.05 -6.39 0.79
C GLY A 73 -5.94 -7.20 -0.15
N ILE A 74 -5.33 -7.95 -1.09
CA ILE A 74 -6.08 -8.77 -2.06
C ILE A 74 -6.85 -9.89 -1.36
N ALA A 75 -6.19 -10.65 -0.48
CA ALA A 75 -6.82 -11.77 0.23
C ALA A 75 -7.97 -11.28 1.14
N GLY A 76 -7.75 -10.18 1.87
CA GLY A 76 -8.77 -9.56 2.71
C GLY A 76 -9.97 -9.08 1.92
N LEU A 77 -9.74 -8.43 0.78
CA LEU A 77 -10.80 -7.95 -0.10
C LEU A 77 -11.63 -9.09 -0.68
N ILE A 78 -11.00 -10.16 -1.14
CA ILE A 78 -11.70 -11.35 -1.67
C ILE A 78 -12.56 -11.99 -0.57
N LEU A 79 -11.98 -12.24 0.61
CA LEU A 79 -12.69 -12.88 1.72
C LEU A 79 -13.89 -12.03 2.17
N ALA A 80 -13.69 -10.72 2.32
CA ALA A 80 -14.77 -9.83 2.70
C ALA A 80 -15.85 -9.71 1.62
N ALA A 81 -15.48 -9.65 0.34
CA ALA A 81 -16.45 -9.60 -0.75
C ALA A 81 -17.36 -10.84 -0.73
N VAL A 82 -16.79 -12.03 -0.52
CA VAL A 82 -17.57 -13.27 -0.38
C VAL A 82 -18.55 -13.17 0.81
N LEU A 83 -18.07 -12.76 1.98
CA LEU A 83 -18.92 -12.60 3.18
C LEU A 83 -20.03 -11.57 2.97
N VAL A 84 -19.71 -10.44 2.33
CA VAL A 84 -20.67 -9.36 2.07
C VAL A 84 -21.72 -9.79 1.04
N ILE A 85 -21.32 -10.48 -0.04
CA ILE A 85 -22.25 -10.98 -1.05
C ILE A 85 -23.21 -11.99 -0.43
N ILE A 86 -22.69 -12.98 0.31
CA ILE A 86 -23.54 -13.98 0.98
C ILE A 86 -24.46 -13.30 2.01
N GLY A 87 -23.92 -12.38 2.80
CA GLY A 87 -24.68 -11.61 3.79
C GLY A 87 -25.81 -10.80 3.15
N ALA A 88 -25.53 -10.08 2.06
CA ALA A 88 -26.52 -9.27 1.34
C ALA A 88 -27.61 -10.14 0.71
N LEU A 89 -27.25 -11.27 0.10
CA LEU A 89 -28.23 -12.20 -0.49
C LEU A 89 -29.10 -12.89 0.57
N SER A 90 -28.65 -12.92 1.83
CA SER A 90 -29.39 -13.54 2.96
C SER A 90 -30.37 -12.58 3.64
N ILE A 91 -30.41 -11.29 3.25
CA ILE A 91 -31.37 -10.33 3.79
C ILE A 91 -32.55 -10.22 2.81
N PRO A 92 -33.73 -10.82 3.11
CA PRO A 92 -34.89 -10.66 2.25
C PRO A 92 -35.31 -9.18 2.15
N SER A 93 -35.76 -8.77 0.97
CA SER A 93 -36.11 -7.39 0.59
C SER A 93 -37.28 -6.78 1.38
N PHE A 94 -37.95 -7.56 2.23
CA PHE A 94 -39.10 -7.16 3.03
C PHE A 94 -38.81 -7.45 4.50
N VAL A 95 -38.17 -6.49 5.18
CA VAL A 95 -37.93 -6.52 6.62
C VAL A 95 -39.23 -6.13 7.33
N GLU A 96 -40.12 -7.09 7.53
CA GLU A 96 -41.29 -6.91 8.39
C GLU A 96 -41.16 -7.67 9.72
N ASN A 97 -40.33 -8.73 9.77
CA ASN A 97 -39.99 -9.42 11.02
C ASN A 97 -38.52 -9.87 11.00
N GLY A 98 -37.79 -9.57 12.09
CA GLY A 98 -36.38 -9.93 12.26
C GLY A 98 -36.18 -11.44 12.49
N ASP A 99 -36.42 -12.25 11.47
CA ASP A 99 -36.22 -13.70 11.53
C ASP A 99 -34.72 -14.06 11.55
N SER A 100 -34.39 -15.24 12.07
CA SER A 100 -33.01 -15.70 12.29
C SER A 100 -32.11 -15.60 11.05
N VAL A 101 -32.67 -15.73 9.85
CA VAL A 101 -31.96 -15.61 8.56
C VAL A 101 -31.45 -14.18 8.33
N SER A 102 -32.26 -13.16 8.66
CA SER A 102 -31.85 -11.74 8.53
C SER A 102 -30.74 -11.37 9.51
N LEU A 103 -30.77 -11.92 10.73
CA LEU A 103 -29.70 -11.74 11.72
C LEU A 103 -28.37 -12.37 11.25
N VAL A 104 -28.42 -13.55 10.64
CA VAL A 104 -27.25 -14.17 10.01
C VAL A 104 -26.70 -13.29 8.89
N GLY A 105 -27.56 -12.77 8.02
CA GLY A 105 -27.17 -11.83 6.96
C GLY A 105 -26.44 -10.59 7.50
N ILE A 106 -27.02 -9.90 8.49
CA ILE A 106 -26.41 -8.72 9.14
C ILE A 106 -25.07 -9.07 9.81
N SER A 107 -24.99 -10.23 10.48
CA SER A 107 -23.75 -10.67 11.13
C SER A 107 -22.63 -10.96 10.12
N LEU A 108 -22.96 -11.50 8.94
CA LEU A 108 -22.01 -11.75 7.86
C LEU A 108 -21.51 -10.44 7.24
N LEU A 109 -22.40 -9.45 7.06
CA LEU A 109 -22.00 -8.10 6.63
C LEU A 109 -21.03 -7.46 7.64
N GLY A 110 -21.35 -7.53 8.94
CA GLY A 110 -20.49 -7.03 10.00
C GLY A 110 -19.13 -7.74 10.05
N THR A 111 -19.14 -9.07 9.90
CA THR A 111 -17.91 -9.88 9.86
C THR A 111 -17.06 -9.55 8.63
N GLY A 112 -17.68 -9.37 7.47
CA GLY A 112 -16.99 -8.94 6.25
C GLY A 112 -16.27 -7.60 6.43
N LEU A 113 -16.93 -6.63 7.09
CA LEU A 113 -16.32 -5.35 7.42
C LEU A 113 -15.13 -5.50 8.38
N LEU A 114 -15.26 -6.33 9.42
CA LEU A 114 -14.17 -6.60 10.36
C LEU A 114 -12.97 -7.27 9.67
N VAL A 115 -13.20 -8.19 8.73
CA VAL A 115 -12.16 -8.81 7.92
C VAL A 115 -11.44 -7.78 7.05
N LEU A 116 -12.17 -6.86 6.41
CA LEU A 116 -11.54 -5.75 5.66
C LEU A 116 -10.67 -4.89 6.55
N LEU A 117 -11.16 -4.50 7.72
CA LEU A 117 -10.42 -3.68 8.66
C LEU A 117 -9.14 -4.40 9.14
N ALA A 118 -9.24 -5.68 9.49
CA ALA A 118 -8.08 -6.47 9.89
C ALA A 118 -7.04 -6.57 8.77
N ALA A 119 -7.48 -6.85 7.54
CA ALA A 119 -6.61 -6.92 6.37
C ALA A 119 -5.93 -5.57 6.07
N ALA A 120 -6.67 -4.46 6.18
CA ALA A 120 -6.14 -3.12 6.00
C ALA A 120 -5.05 -2.79 7.05
N ILE A 121 -5.28 -3.12 8.32
CA ILE A 121 -4.29 -2.92 9.39
C ILE A 121 -3.01 -3.70 9.09
N VAL A 122 -3.12 -4.97 8.71
CA VAL A 122 -1.98 -5.82 8.35
C VAL A 122 -1.25 -5.26 7.12
N GLY A 123 -1.99 -4.84 6.09
CA GLY A 123 -1.43 -4.25 4.87
C GLY A 123 -0.65 -2.97 5.15
N ILE A 124 -1.23 -2.05 5.92
CA ILE A 124 -0.58 -0.79 6.32
C ILE A 124 0.69 -1.06 7.12
N TYR A 125 0.64 -1.98 8.08
CA TYR A 125 1.79 -2.35 8.88
C TYR A 125 2.97 -2.85 8.03
N PHE A 126 2.71 -3.75 7.08
CA PHE A 126 3.74 -4.23 6.17
C PHE A 126 4.24 -3.15 5.21
N THR A 127 3.37 -2.24 4.78
CA THR A 127 3.76 -1.10 3.93
C THR A 127 4.71 -0.16 4.66
N ILE A 128 4.45 0.16 5.93
CA ILE A 128 5.35 0.96 6.78
C ILE A 128 6.72 0.30 6.89
N ARG A 129 6.75 -1.03 7.11
CA ARG A 129 8.01 -1.78 7.17
C ARG A 129 8.77 -1.78 5.85
N ALA A 130 8.06 -1.86 4.72
CA ALA A 130 8.67 -1.81 3.40
C ALA A 130 9.39 -0.47 3.16
N TRP A 131 8.74 0.64 3.48
CA TRP A 131 9.32 1.97 3.30
C TRP A 131 10.50 2.22 4.23
N ARG A 132 10.40 1.85 5.51
CA ARG A 132 11.53 1.95 6.45
C ARG A 132 12.72 1.09 6.03
N ALA A 133 12.47 -0.14 5.56
CA ALA A 133 13.54 -0.96 5.01
C ALA A 133 14.16 -0.31 3.76
N THR A 134 13.36 0.31 2.89
CA THR A 134 13.89 1.01 1.71
C THR A 134 14.76 2.20 2.11
N TYR A 135 14.37 2.95 3.14
CA TYR A 135 15.20 4.01 3.72
C TYR A 135 16.52 3.45 4.26
N GLU A 136 16.50 2.37 5.05
CA GLU A 136 17.70 1.72 5.59
C GLU A 136 18.69 1.30 4.48
N LEU A 137 18.17 0.85 3.33
CA LEU A 137 18.98 0.40 2.20
C LEU A 137 19.53 1.55 1.34
N THR A 138 18.71 2.57 1.10
CA THR A 138 19.00 3.62 0.10
C THR A 138 19.52 4.91 0.71
N GLY A 139 19.30 5.13 2.00
CA GLY A 139 19.60 6.38 2.71
C GLY A 139 18.66 7.55 2.38
N VAL A 140 17.66 7.36 1.52
CA VAL A 140 16.75 8.43 1.07
C VAL A 140 15.67 8.67 2.12
N GLU A 141 15.79 9.77 2.88
CA GLU A 141 14.92 10.12 4.01
C GLU A 141 13.43 10.15 3.66
N GLU A 142 13.07 10.49 2.42
CA GLU A 142 11.68 10.56 1.99
C GLU A 142 10.95 9.23 2.14
N PHE A 143 11.63 8.07 2.05
CA PHE A 143 10.99 6.79 2.32
C PHE A 143 10.57 6.65 3.79
N ASP A 144 11.38 7.13 4.75
CA ASP A 144 10.97 7.13 6.16
C ASP A 144 9.85 8.14 6.44
N LYS A 145 9.89 9.31 5.77
CA LYS A 145 8.79 10.28 5.81
C LYS A 145 7.50 9.66 5.29
N THR A 146 7.52 8.93 4.16
CA THR A 146 6.37 8.17 3.66
C THR A 146 5.81 7.23 4.74
N ALA A 147 6.66 6.45 5.39
CA ALA A 147 6.25 5.52 6.44
C ALA A 147 5.59 6.23 7.63
N THR A 148 6.17 7.35 8.06
CA THR A 148 5.70 8.13 9.21
C THR A 148 4.35 8.80 8.93
N TRP A 149 4.21 9.46 7.79
CA TRP A 149 2.94 10.09 7.40
C TRP A 149 1.85 9.05 7.12
N LEU A 150 2.21 7.90 6.56
CA LEU A 150 1.28 6.78 6.37
C LEU A 150 0.74 6.26 7.72
N MET A 151 1.62 6.10 8.71
CA MET A 151 1.24 5.65 10.05
C MET A 151 0.25 6.62 10.71
N TRP A 152 0.58 7.91 10.74
CA TRP A 152 -0.29 8.92 11.33
C TRP A 152 -1.59 9.11 10.54
N GLY A 153 -1.53 9.05 9.21
CA GLY A 153 -2.71 9.12 8.37
C GLY A 153 -3.66 7.94 8.57
N ALA A 154 -3.13 6.73 8.77
CA ALA A 154 -3.93 5.55 9.08
C ALA A 154 -4.60 5.65 10.46
N ILE A 155 -3.88 6.12 11.48
CA ILE A 155 -4.44 6.31 12.84
C ILE A 155 -5.54 7.37 12.84
N LEU A 156 -5.34 8.46 12.11
CA LEU A 156 -6.27 9.59 12.06
C LEU A 156 -7.33 9.47 10.96
N ALA A 157 -7.38 8.35 10.23
CA ALA A 157 -8.27 8.14 9.07
C ALA A 157 -9.77 8.30 9.38
N ILE A 158 -10.15 8.17 10.65
CA ILE A 158 -11.52 8.40 11.15
C ILE A 158 -11.95 9.86 10.92
N VAL A 159 -11.02 10.80 10.92
CA VAL A 159 -11.25 12.23 10.71
C VAL A 159 -10.74 12.61 9.32
N VAL A 160 -11.34 13.62 8.68
CA VAL A 160 -10.91 14.15 7.37
C VAL A 160 -9.40 14.46 7.35
N ILE A 161 -8.83 14.82 8.50
CA ILE A 161 -7.39 15.08 8.65
C ILE A 161 -6.53 13.86 8.32
N GLY A 162 -6.98 12.63 8.62
CA GLY A 162 -6.27 11.42 8.26
C GLY A 162 -6.15 11.22 6.76
N LEU A 163 -7.21 11.55 6.00
CA LEU A 163 -7.15 11.50 4.53
C LEU A 163 -6.12 12.49 3.96
N VAL A 164 -6.00 13.68 4.54
CA VAL A 164 -4.97 14.65 4.17
C VAL A 164 -3.57 14.11 4.43
N LEU A 165 -3.35 13.48 5.60
CA LEU A 165 -2.06 12.87 5.94
C LEU A 165 -1.70 11.68 5.03
N LEU A 166 -2.68 10.87 4.63
CA LEU A 166 -2.47 9.80 3.65
C LEU A 166 -2.09 10.34 2.26
N LEU A 167 -2.68 11.47 1.84
CA LEU A 167 -2.27 12.15 0.63
C LEU A 167 -0.84 12.69 0.74
N VAL A 168 -0.49 13.29 1.89
CA VAL A 168 0.89 13.73 2.16
C VAL A 168 1.86 12.55 2.07
N ALA A 169 1.52 11.39 2.64
CA ALA A 169 2.34 10.18 2.54
C ALA A 169 2.57 9.74 1.07
N ALA A 170 1.53 9.79 0.24
CA ALA A 170 1.63 9.46 -1.17
C ALA A 170 2.51 10.45 -1.96
N VAL A 171 2.45 11.74 -1.62
CA VAL A 171 3.37 12.74 -2.20
C VAL A 171 4.82 12.43 -1.79
N TYR A 172 5.08 12.14 -0.51
CA TYR A 172 6.41 11.74 -0.07
C TYR A 172 6.90 10.46 -0.75
N GLN A 173 6.02 9.51 -1.07
CA GLN A 173 6.40 8.30 -1.80
C GLN A 173 6.92 8.64 -3.20
N ILE A 174 6.25 9.56 -3.90
CA ILE A 174 6.71 10.05 -5.21
C ILE A 174 8.07 10.76 -5.06
N LEU A 175 8.21 11.62 -4.06
CA LEU A 175 9.47 12.32 -3.78
C LEU A 175 10.59 11.33 -3.43
N ALA A 176 10.29 10.24 -2.73
CA ALA A 176 11.27 9.22 -2.36
C ALA A 176 11.85 8.52 -3.59
N PHE A 177 11.01 8.10 -4.54
CA PHE A 177 11.51 7.56 -5.80
C PHE A 177 12.16 8.64 -6.67
N ALA A 178 11.68 9.88 -6.64
CA ALA A 178 12.30 10.99 -7.39
C ALA A 178 13.72 11.30 -6.91
N ASN A 179 13.94 11.24 -5.59
CA ASN A 179 15.23 11.49 -4.94
C ASN A 179 16.14 10.26 -4.91
N LEU A 180 15.67 9.10 -5.37
CA LEU A 180 16.52 7.93 -5.51
C LEU A 180 17.66 8.26 -6.51
N PRO A 181 18.93 8.11 -6.10
CA PRO A 181 20.06 8.36 -7.00
C PRO A 181 20.08 7.29 -8.11
N GLU A 182 20.55 7.69 -9.30
CA GLU A 182 20.61 6.77 -10.45
C GLU A 182 21.69 5.72 -10.30
N GLU A 183 22.69 5.96 -9.45
CA GLU A 183 23.78 5.05 -9.12
C GLU A 183 24.07 5.13 -7.62
N LEU A 184 24.21 3.98 -6.97
CA LEU A 184 24.68 3.89 -5.58
C LEU A 184 26.00 3.17 -5.54
N GLU A 185 27.02 3.78 -4.93
CA GLU A 185 28.25 3.07 -4.61
C GLU A 185 27.97 2.07 -3.49
N ARG A 186 28.17 0.78 -3.79
CA ARG A 186 28.31 -0.20 -2.71
C ARG A 186 29.59 0.14 -1.95
N SER A 187 29.43 0.70 -0.76
CA SER A 187 30.52 0.86 0.20
C SER A 187 31.04 -0.53 0.57
N ASN A 188 32.16 -0.91 -0.02
CA ASN A 188 32.97 -1.99 0.51
C ASN A 188 33.86 -1.37 1.57
N GLU A 189 33.56 -1.71 2.82
CA GLU A 189 34.43 -1.59 3.99
C GLU A 189 34.68 -0.16 4.53
N SER A 190 34.21 0.06 5.76
CA SER A 190 34.74 1.05 6.71
C SER A 190 34.52 2.54 6.40
N GLY A 191 33.36 3.05 6.80
CA GLY A 191 33.23 4.42 7.35
C GLY A 191 33.23 5.59 6.36
N THR A 192 32.10 6.32 6.37
CA THR A 192 31.85 7.64 5.77
C THR A 192 31.26 7.61 4.36
N LEU A 193 29.98 8.00 4.28
CA LEU A 193 29.23 8.24 3.06
C LEU A 193 29.75 9.51 2.38
N VAL A 194 30.13 9.41 1.10
CA VAL A 194 30.32 10.56 0.22
C VAL A 194 29.28 10.43 -0.89
N ILE A 195 28.38 11.40 -0.96
CA ILE A 195 27.34 11.51 -1.99
C ILE A 195 28.00 12.20 -3.19
N SER A 196 28.02 11.56 -4.36
CA SER A 196 28.40 12.18 -5.64
C SER A 196 27.18 12.71 -6.38
#